data_AF-A0A8T6CD34-F1
#
_entry.id   AF-A0A8T6CD34-F1
#
_cell.length_a   1.000
_cell.length_b   1.000
_cell.length_c   1.000
_cell.angle_alpha   90.00
_cell.angle_beta   90.00
_cell.angle_gamma   90.00
#
_symmetry.space_group_name_H-M   'P 1'
#
loop_
_entity.id
_entity.type
_entity.pdbx_description
1 polymer ?
#
loop_
_entity_poly.entity_id
_entity_poly.type
_entity_poly.pdbx_seq_one_letter_code
_entity_poly.pdbx_strand_id
1 'polypeptide(L)'
;MSPEPQRGVESTLSDFQRATAEHAFRRLFRDADSSRRFLVADETGLGKTHVARGVIRKTLDHLQDVDDVERIDIIYVCSNADIAAQNIRKLNVTGSGSQSVATRLSLLITQPDVLSPAEDIEGKPTTFVAFTPATSFQFGWQMGTATERAVLYLLMREHLGLRKARATAAERIFQGAVSSRRRFVQAYVASVRARPFERTIRGRFLEAFDRSPERTSLDLLVDEVTGRRSLSAGQHEAARKIVGS
;
A
#
# COMPACT_ATOMS: atom_id res chain seq x y z
N MET A 1 -32.14 21.56 -1.04
CA MET A 1 -32.31 20.78 0.20
C MET A 1 -30.93 20.26 0.54
N SER A 2 -30.20 20.95 1.42
CA SER A 2 -28.81 20.61 1.75
C SER A 2 -28.78 19.27 2.49
N PRO A 3 -27.80 18.38 2.22
CA PRO A 3 -27.69 17.14 2.97
C PRO A 3 -27.39 17.49 4.43
N GLU A 4 -28.18 16.91 5.33
CA GLU A 4 -28.01 17.05 6.78
C GLU A 4 -26.61 16.50 7.16
N PRO A 5 -25.73 17.27 7.81
CA PRO A 5 -24.43 16.75 8.19
C PRO A 5 -24.65 15.59 9.16
N GLN A 6 -24.10 14.43 8.85
CA GLN A 6 -24.24 13.21 9.64
C GLN A 6 -23.68 13.42 11.07
N ARG A 7 -24.51 13.95 11.97
CA ARG A 7 -24.23 14.24 13.40
C ARG A 7 -23.93 12.99 14.24
N GLY A 8 -23.92 11.79 13.64
CA GLY A 8 -23.97 10.51 14.37
C GLY A 8 -22.66 10.03 14.99
N VAL A 9 -21.49 10.46 14.53
CA VAL A 9 -20.22 10.03 15.15
C VAL A 9 -19.90 10.89 16.36
N GLU A 10 -20.01 12.20 16.19
CA GLU A 10 -19.73 13.17 17.26
C GLU A 10 -20.68 13.01 18.45
N SER A 11 -21.95 12.64 18.25
CA SER A 11 -22.90 12.40 19.35
C SER A 11 -22.59 11.15 20.20
N THR A 12 -21.68 10.28 19.74
CA THR A 12 -21.32 9.01 20.43
C THR A 12 -19.99 9.07 21.19
N LEU A 13 -19.29 10.21 21.15
CA LEU A 13 -18.03 10.42 21.87
C LEU A 13 -18.28 11.07 23.23
N SER A 14 -17.57 10.62 24.27
CA SER A 14 -17.49 11.36 25.53
C SER A 14 -16.76 12.70 25.34
N ASP A 15 -16.91 13.62 26.29
CA ASP A 15 -16.30 14.95 26.21
C ASP A 15 -14.77 14.88 26.07
N PHE A 16 -14.14 13.98 26.84
CA PHE A 16 -12.71 13.72 26.73
C PHE A 16 -12.33 13.21 25.33
N GLN A 17 -13.05 12.21 24.82
CA GLN A 17 -12.75 11.63 23.50
C GLN A 17 -12.91 12.66 22.38
N ARG A 18 -13.93 13.51 22.46
CA ARG A 18 -14.14 14.62 21.53
C ARG A 18 -13.00 15.64 21.60
N ALA A 19 -12.60 16.05 22.81
CA ALA A 19 -11.50 16.99 23.01
C ALA A 19 -10.18 16.45 22.46
N THR A 20 -9.87 15.17 22.70
CA THR A 20 -8.68 14.51 22.16
C THR A 20 -8.72 14.43 20.63
N ALA A 21 -9.86 14.06 20.05
CA ALA A 21 -10.00 13.99 18.59
C ALA A 21 -9.85 15.37 17.92
N GLU A 22 -10.44 16.41 18.51
CA GLU A 22 -10.29 17.79 18.03
C GLU A 22 -8.84 18.25 18.12
N HIS A 23 -8.19 18.03 19.27
CA HIS A 23 -6.79 18.41 19.45
C HIS A 23 -5.87 17.70 18.45
N ALA A 24 -6.03 16.39 18.28
CA ALA A 24 -5.27 15.61 17.31
C ALA A 24 -5.47 16.14 15.88
N PHE A 25 -6.72 16.39 15.47
CA PHE A 25 -7.03 16.92 14.14
C PHE A 25 -6.37 18.30 13.90
N ARG A 26 -6.48 19.23 14.85
CA ARG A 26 -5.83 20.54 14.72
C ARG A 26 -4.32 20.43 14.58
N ARG A 27 -3.67 19.59 15.39
CA ARG A 27 -2.21 19.37 15.34
C ARG A 27 -1.77 18.70 14.04
N LEU A 28 -2.66 17.98 13.36
CA LEU A 28 -2.40 17.35 12.06
C LEU A 28 -2.62 18.29 10.86
N PHE A 29 -3.58 19.21 10.92
CA PHE A 29 -4.03 19.95 9.73
C PHE A 29 -4.19 21.47 9.86
N ARG A 30 -4.50 22.01 11.05
CA ARG A 30 -4.94 23.42 11.19
C ARG A 30 -3.96 24.34 11.89
N ASP A 31 -3.27 23.85 12.90
CA ASP A 31 -2.37 24.69 13.70
C ASP A 31 -1.16 25.12 12.83
N ALA A 32 -0.68 26.35 13.04
CA ALA A 32 0.42 26.92 12.23
C ALA A 32 1.73 26.09 12.34
N ASP A 33 1.92 25.42 13.47
CA ASP A 33 3.03 24.51 13.77
C ASP A 33 2.61 23.02 13.66
N SER A 34 1.64 22.73 12.78
CA SER A 34 1.13 21.37 12.57
C SER A 34 2.22 20.37 12.17
N SER A 35 1.97 19.10 12.50
CA SER A 35 2.86 17.96 12.24
C SER A 35 2.12 16.90 11.45
N ARG A 36 2.86 16.15 10.61
CA ARG A 36 2.29 14.99 9.89
C ARG A 36 2.08 13.75 10.77
N ARG A 37 2.42 13.84 12.06
CA ARG A 37 2.39 12.73 13.02
C ARG A 37 1.86 13.22 14.36
N PHE A 38 0.97 12.44 14.96
CA PHE A 38 0.39 12.69 16.27
C PHE A 38 0.27 11.38 17.06
N LEU A 39 0.59 11.39 18.35
CA LEU A 39 0.52 10.23 19.24
C LEU A 39 -0.56 10.46 20.31
N VAL A 40 -1.55 9.58 20.36
CA VAL A 40 -2.56 9.56 21.43
C VAL A 40 -2.11 8.58 22.52
N ALA A 41 -1.68 9.12 23.65
CA ALA A 41 -1.21 8.35 24.80
C ALA A 41 -2.28 8.29 25.91
N ASP A 42 -3.34 7.51 25.69
CA ASP A 42 -4.37 7.28 26.72
C ASP A 42 -4.16 5.94 27.46
N GLU A 43 -4.74 5.79 28.66
CA GLU A 43 -4.81 4.51 29.36
C GLU A 43 -5.59 3.44 28.55
N THR A 44 -5.31 2.17 28.82
CA THR A 44 -6.05 1.06 28.23
C THR A 44 -7.51 1.12 28.69
N GLY A 45 -8.46 1.04 27.75
CA GLY A 45 -9.89 1.04 28.06
C GLY A 45 -10.60 2.39 27.91
N LEU A 46 -9.87 3.50 27.71
CA LEU A 46 -10.45 4.84 27.52
C LEU A 46 -11.07 5.09 26.14
N GLY A 47 -11.12 4.06 25.28
CA GLY A 47 -11.79 4.15 23.99
C GLY A 47 -10.96 4.79 22.87
N LYS A 48 -9.66 4.49 22.76
CA LYS A 48 -8.79 4.99 21.67
C LYS A 48 -9.36 4.78 20.27
N THR A 49 -10.10 3.69 20.04
CA THR A 49 -10.79 3.45 18.76
C THR A 49 -11.88 4.50 18.49
N HIS A 50 -12.59 4.97 19.52
CA HIS A 50 -13.55 6.06 19.41
C HIS A 50 -12.87 7.40 19.10
N VAL A 51 -11.75 7.69 19.78
CA VAL A 51 -10.93 8.87 19.45
C VAL A 51 -10.47 8.82 18.00
N ALA A 52 -9.90 7.70 17.55
CA ALA A 52 -9.47 7.52 16.16
C ALA A 52 -10.62 7.69 15.16
N ARG A 53 -11.82 7.16 15.47
CA ARG A 53 -13.03 7.35 14.67
C ARG A 53 -13.40 8.83 14.53
N GLY A 54 -13.29 9.61 15.61
CA GLY A 54 -13.50 11.06 15.59
C GLY A 54 -12.46 11.80 14.74
N VAL A 55 -11.18 11.44 14.86
CA VAL A 55 -10.10 12.01 14.03
C VAL A 55 -10.33 11.71 12.56
N ILE A 56 -10.68 10.47 12.21
CA ILE A 56 -10.99 10.07 10.84
C ILE A 56 -12.15 10.90 10.30
N ARG A 57 -13.24 11.05 11.06
CA ARG A 57 -14.39 11.85 10.61
C ARG A 57 -13.99 13.28 10.25
N LYS A 58 -13.29 13.96 11.16
CA LYS A 58 -12.80 15.34 10.93
C LYS A 58 -11.85 15.44 9.74
N THR A 59 -10.99 14.43 9.59
CA THR A 59 -10.05 14.34 8.46
C THR A 59 -10.80 14.18 7.14
N LEU A 60 -11.82 13.32 7.10
CA LEU A 60 -12.66 13.17 5.91
C LEU A 60 -13.38 14.47 5.58
N ASP A 61 -14.09 15.06 6.55
CA ASP A 61 -14.81 16.33 6.35
C ASP A 61 -13.86 17.42 5.83
N HIS A 62 -12.63 17.51 6.35
CA HIS A 62 -11.62 18.45 5.86
C HIS A 62 -11.13 18.15 4.45
N LEU A 63 -10.72 16.91 4.17
CA LEU A 63 -10.10 16.54 2.90
C LEU A 63 -11.11 16.50 1.75
N GLN A 64 -12.40 16.34 2.03
CA GLN A 64 -13.47 16.48 1.04
C GLN A 64 -13.48 17.88 0.40
N ASP A 65 -13.11 18.92 1.14
CA ASP A 65 -13.11 20.31 0.68
C ASP A 65 -11.77 20.78 0.07
N VAL A 66 -10.70 19.97 0.09
CA VAL A 66 -9.36 20.38 -0.42
C VAL A 66 -9.19 20.06 -1.92
N ASP A 67 -9.23 21.06 -2.80
CA ASP A 67 -9.24 20.88 -4.27
C ASP A 67 -8.19 19.89 -4.83
N ASP A 68 -6.96 19.94 -4.34
CA ASP A 68 -5.85 19.08 -4.83
C ASP A 68 -5.93 17.61 -4.36
N VAL A 69 -6.95 17.25 -3.56
CA VAL A 69 -7.17 15.88 -3.11
C VAL A 69 -8.17 15.21 -4.03
N GLU A 70 -7.74 14.19 -4.75
CA GLU A 70 -8.60 13.41 -5.65
C GLU A 70 -9.27 12.21 -4.94
N ARG A 71 -8.61 11.64 -3.92
CA ARG A 71 -9.11 10.48 -3.14
C ARG A 71 -8.55 10.47 -1.72
N ILE A 72 -9.20 9.73 -0.82
CA ILE A 72 -8.79 9.59 0.58
C ILE A 72 -8.62 8.12 0.96
N ASP A 73 -7.38 7.73 1.27
CA ASP A 73 -7.04 6.35 1.68
C ASP A 73 -6.74 6.29 3.19
N ILE A 74 -7.59 5.62 3.97
CA ILE A 74 -7.38 5.39 5.40
C ILE A 74 -6.74 4.02 5.63
N ILE A 75 -5.48 4.05 6.09
CA ILE A 75 -4.68 2.85 6.38
C ILE A 75 -4.66 2.59 7.88
N TYR A 76 -5.20 1.44 8.30
CA TYR A 76 -5.13 0.95 9.66
C TYR A 76 -4.10 -0.17 9.78
N VAL A 77 -3.18 -0.11 10.74
CA VAL A 77 -2.19 -1.16 10.98
C VAL A 77 -2.39 -1.74 12.37
N CYS A 78 -2.52 -3.06 12.47
CA CYS A 78 -2.73 -3.77 13.74
C CYS A 78 -1.91 -5.06 13.80
N SER A 79 -1.50 -5.52 14.97
CA SER A 79 -0.74 -6.77 15.12
C SER A 79 -1.54 -8.03 14.73
N ASN A 80 -2.87 -7.99 14.78
CA ASN A 80 -3.73 -9.16 14.61
C ASN A 80 -4.83 -8.89 13.55
N ALA A 81 -5.08 -9.86 12.68
CA ALA A 81 -6.01 -9.74 11.55
C ALA A 81 -7.48 -9.74 11.98
N ASP A 82 -7.83 -10.49 13.01
CA ASP A 82 -9.19 -10.52 13.56
C ASP A 82 -9.52 -9.20 14.24
N ILE A 83 -8.56 -8.66 15.00
CA ILE A 83 -8.69 -7.33 15.63
C ILE A 83 -8.77 -6.24 14.54
N ALA A 84 -7.99 -6.35 13.48
CA ALA A 84 -8.06 -5.47 12.33
C ALA A 84 -9.44 -5.48 11.66
N ALA A 85 -10.00 -6.66 11.40
CA ALA A 85 -11.33 -6.81 10.82
C ALA A 85 -12.42 -6.18 11.69
N GLN A 86 -12.33 -6.35 13.02
CA GLN A 86 -13.29 -5.77 13.95
C GLN A 86 -13.15 -4.24 14.06
N ASN A 87 -11.92 -3.74 14.16
CA ASN A 87 -11.67 -2.30 14.33
C ASN A 87 -11.97 -1.53 13.05
N ILE A 88 -11.63 -2.04 11.86
CA ILE A 88 -11.89 -1.32 10.61
C ILE A 88 -13.39 -1.10 10.37
N ARG A 89 -14.24 -2.06 10.79
CA ARG A 89 -15.70 -1.91 10.76
C ARG A 89 -16.20 -0.80 11.67
N LYS A 90 -15.58 -0.64 12.85
CA LYS A 90 -15.91 0.44 13.80
C LYS A 90 -15.39 1.81 13.34
N LEU A 91 -14.25 1.83 12.65
CA LEU A 91 -13.59 3.04 12.17
C LEU A 91 -14.21 3.58 10.87
N ASN A 92 -14.86 2.73 10.07
CA ASN A 92 -15.55 3.18 8.85
C ASN A 92 -16.79 4.03 9.21
N VAL A 93 -16.58 5.34 9.25
CA VAL A 93 -17.62 6.34 9.54
C VAL A 93 -18.49 6.69 8.34
N THR A 94 -18.10 6.27 7.13
CA THR A 94 -18.79 6.64 5.88
C THR A 94 -19.94 5.71 5.54
N GLY A 95 -19.95 4.47 6.06
CA GLY A 95 -20.92 3.44 5.68
C GLY A 95 -20.79 2.90 4.25
N SER A 96 -20.04 3.59 3.38
CA SER A 96 -20.04 3.36 1.92
C SER A 96 -18.68 3.03 1.31
N GLY A 97 -17.58 3.02 2.08
CA GLY A 97 -16.24 2.70 1.58
C GLY A 97 -15.98 1.21 1.35
N SER A 98 -15.15 0.88 0.35
CA SER A 98 -14.60 -0.46 0.18
C SER A 98 -13.73 -0.81 1.41
N GLN A 99 -13.90 -2.03 1.93
CA GLN A 99 -13.13 -2.54 3.04
C GLN A 99 -12.31 -3.75 2.59
N SER A 100 -10.99 -3.68 2.79
CA SER A 100 -10.12 -4.85 2.66
C SER A 100 -9.39 -5.11 3.97
N VAL A 101 -9.40 -6.37 4.39
CA VAL A 101 -8.66 -6.86 5.55
C VAL A 101 -7.53 -7.76 5.05
N ALA A 102 -6.33 -7.54 5.58
CA ALA A 102 -5.14 -8.36 5.33
C ALA A 102 -4.58 -8.32 3.89
N THR A 103 -4.59 -7.13 3.29
CA THR A 103 -3.78 -6.89 2.07
C THR A 103 -2.29 -6.88 2.44
N ARG A 104 -1.40 -7.50 1.64
CA ARG A 104 0.04 -7.19 1.75
C ARG A 104 0.30 -5.83 1.11
N LEU A 105 0.92 -4.91 1.84
CA LEU A 105 1.16 -3.53 1.36
C LEU A 105 1.89 -3.52 0.01
N SER A 106 2.90 -4.36 -0.15
CA SER A 106 3.66 -4.57 -1.39
C SER A 106 2.82 -5.02 -2.60
N LEU A 107 1.67 -5.67 -2.36
CA LEU A 107 0.77 -6.18 -3.40
C LEU A 107 -0.46 -5.28 -3.62
N LEU A 108 -0.60 -4.20 -2.86
CA LEU A 108 -1.71 -3.25 -3.00
C LEU A 108 -1.76 -2.64 -4.42
N ILE A 109 -0.60 -2.49 -5.07
CA ILE A 109 -0.50 -2.07 -6.47
C ILE A 109 -1.30 -2.98 -7.43
N THR A 110 -1.55 -4.24 -7.07
CA THR A 110 -2.32 -5.21 -7.87
C THR A 110 -3.82 -5.26 -7.53
N GLN A 111 -4.27 -4.34 -6.67
CA GLN A 111 -5.64 -4.26 -6.16
C GLN A 111 -6.21 -2.83 -6.34
N PRO A 112 -6.26 -2.30 -7.57
CA PRO A 112 -6.76 -0.95 -7.81
C PRO A 112 -8.24 -0.78 -7.44
N ASP A 113 -9.00 -1.87 -7.49
CA ASP A 113 -10.39 -2.01 -7.03
C ASP A 113 -10.55 -1.81 -5.52
N VAL A 114 -9.54 -2.16 -4.72
CA VAL A 114 -9.55 -1.85 -3.29
C VAL A 114 -9.40 -0.33 -3.08
N LEU A 115 -8.55 0.33 -3.88
CA LEU A 115 -8.20 1.75 -3.73
C LEU A 115 -9.09 2.72 -4.55
N SER A 116 -10.03 2.20 -5.33
CA SER A 116 -10.95 2.99 -6.14
C SER A 116 -12.37 2.53 -5.85
N PRO A 117 -13.02 3.05 -4.79
CA PRO A 117 -14.42 2.75 -4.53
C PRO A 117 -15.30 3.27 -5.66
N ALA A 118 -16.47 2.64 -5.84
CA ALA A 118 -17.40 2.92 -6.94
C ALA A 118 -17.81 4.40 -7.01
N GLU A 119 -18.06 4.88 -8.24
CA GLU A 119 -18.35 6.28 -8.61
C GLU A 119 -19.63 6.86 -7.99
N ASP A 120 -20.46 6.04 -7.34
CA ASP A 120 -21.78 6.41 -6.80
C ASP A 120 -21.74 7.01 -5.37
N ILE A 121 -20.57 7.41 -4.87
CA ILE A 121 -20.43 8.05 -3.55
C ILE A 121 -20.35 9.56 -3.74
N GLU A 122 -21.25 10.31 -3.10
CA GLU A 122 -21.19 11.78 -3.06
C GLU A 122 -19.87 12.23 -2.40
N GLY A 123 -19.05 12.96 -3.16
CA GLY A 123 -17.73 13.44 -2.75
C GLY A 123 -16.56 12.58 -3.26
N LYS A 124 -15.36 12.83 -2.70
CA LYS A 124 -14.11 12.16 -3.07
C LYS A 124 -14.13 10.69 -2.64
N PRO A 125 -13.67 9.77 -3.49
CA PRO A 125 -13.58 8.36 -3.17
C PRO A 125 -12.79 8.12 -1.87
N THR A 126 -13.36 7.34 -0.96
CA THR A 126 -12.76 7.04 0.36
C THR A 126 -12.60 5.54 0.57
N THR A 127 -11.38 5.07 0.80
CA THR A 127 -11.06 3.66 1.04
C THR A 127 -10.58 3.42 2.47
N PHE A 128 -10.97 2.29 3.05
CA PHE A 128 -10.46 1.80 4.33
C PHE A 128 -9.70 0.47 4.15
N VAL A 129 -8.39 0.49 4.39
CA VAL A 129 -7.54 -0.72 4.28
C VAL A 129 -6.92 -1.06 5.63
N ALA A 130 -7.03 -2.32 6.04
CA ALA A 130 -6.39 -2.81 7.26
C ALA A 130 -5.22 -3.76 6.96
N PHE A 131 -4.07 -3.50 7.57
CA PHE A 131 -2.83 -4.25 7.44
C PHE A 131 -2.44 -4.91 8.76
N THR A 132 -1.76 -6.06 8.66
CA THR A 132 -1.14 -6.69 9.81
C THR A 132 0.33 -6.99 9.59
N PRO A 133 1.25 -6.53 10.47
CA PRO A 133 2.68 -6.72 10.26
C PRO A 133 3.11 -8.16 10.05
N ALA A 134 2.48 -9.11 10.76
CA ALA A 134 2.77 -10.53 10.63
C ALA A 134 2.52 -11.11 9.23
N THR A 135 1.74 -10.42 8.37
CA THR A 135 1.48 -10.84 6.98
C THR A 135 1.93 -9.80 5.94
N SER A 136 1.93 -8.51 6.31
CA SER A 136 2.21 -7.37 5.43
C SER A 136 3.68 -6.92 5.47
N PHE A 137 4.39 -7.20 6.57
CA PHE A 137 5.79 -6.84 6.81
C PHE A 137 6.64 -8.07 7.15
N GLN A 138 6.35 -9.24 6.56
CA GLN A 138 7.21 -10.42 6.74
C GLN A 138 8.58 -10.21 6.04
N PHE A 139 9.49 -9.51 6.72
CA PHE A 139 10.89 -9.37 6.36
C PHE A 139 11.70 -10.68 6.48
N GLY A 140 11.06 -11.79 6.90
CA GLY A 140 11.71 -13.09 7.08
C GLY A 140 12.12 -13.80 5.78
N TRP A 141 11.62 -13.35 4.62
CA TRP A 141 12.05 -13.85 3.32
C TRP A 141 12.96 -12.81 2.67
N GLN A 142 14.27 -13.09 2.63
CA GLN A 142 15.31 -12.22 2.03
C GLN A 142 15.09 -11.88 0.54
N MET A 143 13.99 -12.27 -0.10
CA MET A 143 13.68 -12.02 -1.52
C MET A 143 12.18 -11.79 -1.79
N GLY A 144 11.36 -11.60 -0.75
CA GLY A 144 9.91 -11.57 -0.87
C GLY A 144 9.29 -12.86 -1.45
N THR A 145 8.00 -12.80 -1.73
CA THR A 145 7.21 -13.85 -2.38
C THR A 145 7.42 -13.85 -3.89
N ALA A 146 7.16 -14.99 -4.53
CA ALA A 146 7.22 -15.08 -6.00
C ALA A 146 6.24 -14.12 -6.70
N THR A 147 5.10 -13.83 -6.08
CA THR A 147 4.11 -12.87 -6.59
C THR A 147 4.64 -11.43 -6.56
N GLU A 148 5.28 -11.01 -5.46
CA GLU A 148 5.92 -9.68 -5.39
C GLU A 148 7.00 -9.54 -6.46
N ARG A 149 7.83 -10.57 -6.65
CA ARG A 149 8.85 -10.54 -7.71
C ARG A 149 8.24 -10.51 -9.11
N ALA A 150 7.07 -11.12 -9.32
CA ALA A 150 6.35 -11.04 -10.58
C ALA A 150 5.82 -9.62 -10.85
N VAL A 151 5.34 -8.92 -9.81
CA VAL A 151 5.00 -7.49 -9.88
C VAL A 151 6.22 -6.67 -10.28
N LEU A 152 7.34 -6.83 -9.57
CA LEU A 152 8.60 -6.12 -9.89
C LEU A 152 9.05 -6.39 -11.32
N TYR A 153 9.07 -7.65 -11.76
CA TYR A 153 9.42 -8.00 -13.14
C TYR A 153 8.55 -7.27 -14.17
N LEU A 154 7.23 -7.23 -13.96
CA LEU A 154 6.32 -6.56 -14.91
C LEU A 154 6.54 -5.05 -14.95
N LEU A 155 6.71 -4.43 -13.79
CA LEU A 155 7.05 -3.00 -13.68
C LEU A 155 8.36 -2.68 -14.40
N MET A 156 9.43 -3.41 -14.09
CA MET A 156 10.75 -3.18 -14.68
C MET A 156 10.78 -3.50 -16.18
N ARG A 157 10.08 -4.55 -16.61
CA ARG A 157 10.00 -4.91 -18.03
C ARG A 157 9.40 -3.78 -18.86
N GLU A 158 8.33 -3.18 -18.37
CA GLU A 158 7.67 -2.07 -19.07
C GLU A 158 8.50 -0.79 -19.00
N HIS A 159 8.90 -0.40 -17.78
CA HIS A 159 9.64 0.83 -17.51
C HIS A 159 10.99 0.90 -18.22
N LEU A 160 11.75 -0.21 -18.22
CA LEU A 160 13.07 -0.28 -18.85
C LEU A 160 13.03 -0.78 -20.30
N GLY A 161 11.84 -0.99 -20.86
CA GLY A 161 11.69 -1.47 -22.24
C GLY A 161 12.34 -2.83 -22.52
N LEU A 162 12.36 -3.73 -21.52
CA LEU A 162 13.05 -5.02 -21.64
C LEU A 162 12.32 -5.93 -22.64
N ARG A 163 13.03 -6.29 -23.71
CA ARG A 163 12.50 -7.12 -24.80
C ARG A 163 13.44 -8.30 -25.10
N LYS A 164 12.90 -9.34 -25.74
CA LYS A 164 13.65 -10.51 -26.25
C LYS A 164 14.60 -11.10 -25.18
N ALA A 165 15.90 -11.15 -25.48
CA ALA A 165 16.92 -11.73 -24.60
C ALA A 165 17.03 -10.99 -23.25
N ARG A 166 16.88 -9.66 -23.23
CA ARG A 166 16.88 -8.86 -21.98
C ARG A 166 15.68 -9.16 -21.10
N ALA A 167 14.49 -9.35 -21.70
CA ALA A 167 13.31 -9.79 -20.95
C ALA A 167 13.53 -11.18 -20.34
N THR A 168 14.17 -12.08 -21.07
CA THR A 168 14.51 -13.43 -20.59
C THR A 168 15.55 -13.37 -19.46
N ALA A 169 16.51 -12.45 -19.53
CA ALA A 169 17.47 -12.21 -18.46
C ALA A 169 16.77 -11.69 -17.18
N ALA A 170 15.88 -10.71 -17.31
CA ALA A 170 15.08 -10.22 -16.20
C ALA A 170 14.21 -11.31 -15.57
N GLU A 171 13.57 -12.18 -16.36
CA GLU A 171 12.83 -13.32 -15.81
C GLU A 171 13.73 -14.23 -14.94
N ARG A 172 15.00 -14.43 -15.30
CA ARG A 172 15.96 -15.20 -14.48
C ARG A 172 16.36 -14.48 -13.21
N ILE A 173 16.47 -13.15 -13.24
CA ILE A 173 16.78 -12.33 -12.06
C ILE A 173 15.62 -12.40 -11.07
N PHE A 174 14.39 -12.17 -11.54
CA PHE A 174 13.20 -12.08 -10.68
C PHE A 174 12.59 -13.45 -10.30
N GLN A 175 12.93 -14.57 -10.95
CA GLN A 175 12.38 -15.88 -10.55
C GLN A 175 12.72 -16.23 -9.08
N GLY A 176 13.89 -15.80 -8.60
CA GLY A 176 14.40 -16.11 -7.26
C GLY A 176 14.43 -17.61 -7.00
N ALA A 177 13.80 -18.05 -5.89
CA ALA A 177 13.75 -19.45 -5.47
C ALA A 177 12.73 -20.33 -6.24
N VAL A 178 12.03 -19.79 -7.24
CA VAL A 178 11.11 -20.60 -8.07
C VAL A 178 11.93 -21.57 -8.91
N SER A 179 11.54 -22.84 -8.89
CA SER A 179 12.30 -23.96 -9.49
C SER A 179 12.62 -23.84 -10.97
N SER A 180 11.88 -23.01 -11.72
CA SER A 180 12.20 -22.70 -13.11
C SER A 180 11.61 -21.37 -13.58
N ARG A 181 12.28 -20.74 -14.56
CA ARG A 181 11.79 -19.57 -15.29
C ARG A 181 10.40 -19.80 -15.85
N ARG A 182 10.16 -20.98 -16.44
CA ARG A 182 8.87 -21.34 -17.03
C ARG A 182 7.75 -21.29 -15.98
N ARG A 183 7.97 -21.90 -14.81
CA ARG A 183 7.01 -21.85 -13.70
C ARG A 183 6.79 -20.43 -13.20
N PHE A 184 7.86 -19.64 -13.06
CA PHE A 184 7.75 -18.23 -12.66
C PHE A 184 6.83 -17.45 -13.60
N VAL A 185 7.05 -17.55 -14.91
CA VAL A 185 6.27 -16.86 -15.92
C VAL A 185 4.82 -17.36 -15.97
N GLN A 186 4.61 -18.68 -16.05
CA GLN A 186 3.28 -19.25 -16.25
C GLN A 186 2.37 -19.15 -15.02
N ALA A 187 2.91 -19.23 -13.80
CA ALA A 187 2.10 -19.22 -12.59
C ALA A 187 1.99 -17.83 -11.95
N TYR A 188 3.09 -17.07 -11.89
CA TYR A 188 3.14 -15.82 -11.12
C TYR A 188 3.05 -14.59 -12.02
N VAL A 189 3.84 -14.52 -13.09
CA VAL A 189 3.76 -13.37 -14.01
C VAL A 189 2.41 -13.33 -14.72
N ALA A 190 1.89 -14.48 -15.18
CA ALA A 190 0.60 -14.54 -15.85
C ALA A 190 -0.56 -14.14 -14.92
N SER A 191 -0.55 -14.56 -13.65
CA SER A 191 -1.59 -14.20 -12.69
C SER A 191 -1.58 -12.71 -12.32
N VAL A 192 -0.38 -12.11 -12.19
CA VAL A 192 -0.26 -10.68 -11.93
C VAL A 192 -0.65 -9.85 -13.16
N ARG A 193 -0.24 -10.26 -14.36
CA ARG A 193 -0.54 -9.55 -15.62
C ARG A 193 -2.04 -9.47 -15.90
N ALA A 194 -2.83 -10.39 -15.38
CA ALA A 194 -4.28 -10.38 -15.53
C ALA A 194 -4.98 -9.24 -14.77
N ARG A 195 -4.24 -8.47 -13.94
CA ARG A 195 -4.76 -7.38 -13.12
C ARG A 195 -4.15 -6.04 -13.51
N PRO A 196 -4.92 -4.94 -13.53
CA PRO A 196 -4.36 -3.61 -13.71
C PRO A 196 -3.52 -3.22 -12.48
N PHE A 197 -2.51 -2.38 -12.71
CA PHE A 197 -1.73 -1.77 -11.63
C PHE A 197 -2.31 -0.42 -11.22
N GLU A 198 -2.34 -0.16 -9.91
CA GLU A 198 -2.75 1.14 -9.37
C GLU A 198 -1.76 2.23 -9.79
N ARG A 199 -2.28 3.29 -10.42
CA ARG A 199 -1.48 4.26 -11.18
C ARG A 199 -0.56 5.08 -10.26
N THR A 200 -1.07 5.52 -9.11
CA THR A 200 -0.32 6.40 -8.20
C THR A 200 0.82 5.65 -7.52
N ILE A 201 0.57 4.43 -7.02
CA ILE A 201 1.60 3.57 -6.44
C ILE A 201 2.64 3.21 -7.51
N ARG A 202 2.20 2.84 -8.73
CA ARG A 202 3.09 2.56 -9.85
C ARG A 202 4.01 3.76 -10.14
N GLY A 203 3.45 4.96 -10.30
CA GLY A 203 4.22 6.16 -10.63
C GLY A 203 5.26 6.51 -9.56
N ARG A 204 4.83 6.57 -8.30
CA ARG A 204 5.74 6.87 -7.17
C ARG A 204 6.82 5.80 -6.99
N PHE A 205 6.48 4.53 -7.17
CA PHE A 205 7.45 3.44 -7.09
C PHE A 205 8.53 3.56 -8.17
N LEU A 206 8.13 3.81 -9.42
CA LEU A 206 9.07 3.94 -10.54
C LEU A 206 9.97 5.19 -10.39
N GLU A 207 9.40 6.32 -9.93
CA GLU A 207 10.18 7.52 -9.63
C GLU A 207 11.21 7.27 -8.51
N ALA A 208 10.81 6.56 -7.46
CA ALA A 208 11.72 6.18 -6.38
C ALA A 208 12.82 5.24 -6.88
N PHE A 209 12.45 4.25 -7.69
CA PHE A 209 13.39 3.31 -8.30
C PHE A 209 14.41 4.02 -9.19
N ASP A 210 13.99 4.96 -10.04
CA ASP A 210 14.91 5.69 -10.92
C ASP A 210 15.95 6.53 -10.15
N ARG A 211 15.62 6.96 -8.93
CA ARG A 211 16.53 7.68 -8.03
C ARG A 211 17.37 6.76 -7.14
N SER A 212 17.17 5.45 -7.20
CA SER A 212 17.80 4.49 -6.30
C SER A 212 19.01 3.81 -6.94
N PRO A 213 20.00 3.33 -6.15
CA PRO A 213 21.16 2.62 -6.68
C PRO A 213 20.79 1.28 -7.35
N GLU A 214 19.62 0.73 -7.03
CA GLU A 214 19.08 -0.49 -7.65
C GLU A 214 18.81 -0.32 -9.14
N ARG A 215 18.51 0.90 -9.61
CA ARG A 215 18.33 1.21 -11.05
C ARG A 215 19.53 0.80 -11.88
N THR A 216 20.70 1.31 -11.50
CA THR A 216 21.98 1.02 -12.17
C THR A 216 22.38 -0.43 -11.96
N SER A 217 22.20 -0.94 -10.74
CA SER A 217 22.54 -2.32 -10.39
C SER A 217 21.75 -3.34 -11.22
N LEU A 218 20.45 -3.08 -11.45
CA LEU A 218 19.61 -3.94 -12.27
C LEU A 218 19.98 -3.88 -13.75
N ASP A 219 20.30 -2.70 -14.30
CA ASP A 219 20.73 -2.57 -15.70
C ASP A 219 22.00 -3.37 -15.97
N LEU A 220 23.02 -3.19 -15.13
CA LEU A 220 24.29 -3.91 -15.25
C LEU A 220 24.07 -5.43 -15.16
N LEU A 221 23.24 -5.88 -14.21
CA LEU A 221 22.96 -7.30 -14.06
C LEU A 221 22.16 -7.86 -15.26
N VAL A 222 21.20 -7.11 -15.79
CA VAL A 222 20.46 -7.52 -17.00
C VAL A 222 21.42 -7.66 -18.19
N ASP A 223 22.35 -6.73 -18.36
CA ASP A 223 23.37 -6.78 -19.43
C ASP A 223 24.27 -8.01 -19.28
N GLU A 224 24.79 -8.24 -18.07
CA GLU A 224 25.68 -9.36 -17.78
C GLU A 224 25.02 -10.74 -18.00
N VAL A 225 23.73 -10.84 -17.70
CA VAL A 225 22.94 -12.08 -17.78
C VAL A 225 22.35 -12.30 -19.17
N THR A 226 22.27 -11.27 -20.01
CA THR A 226 21.68 -11.39 -21.35
C THR A 226 22.42 -12.43 -22.18
N GLY A 227 21.67 -13.37 -22.78
CA GLY A 227 22.22 -14.50 -23.54
C GLY A 227 22.68 -15.69 -22.71
N ARG A 228 22.79 -15.57 -21.37
CA ARG A 228 23.17 -16.70 -20.51
C ARG A 228 22.02 -17.69 -20.31
N ARG A 229 22.36 -18.97 -20.08
CA ARG A 229 21.38 -20.03 -19.81
C ARG A 229 20.92 -20.05 -18.34
N SER A 230 21.81 -19.70 -17.41
CA SER A 230 21.60 -19.65 -15.95
C SER A 230 22.42 -18.51 -15.33
N LEU A 231 22.09 -18.16 -14.08
CA LEU A 231 22.88 -17.22 -13.27
C LEU A 231 24.09 -17.93 -12.64
N SER A 232 25.22 -17.24 -12.52
CA SER A 232 26.33 -17.67 -11.67
C SER A 232 26.01 -17.43 -10.18
N ALA A 233 26.85 -17.94 -9.27
CA ALA A 233 26.69 -17.69 -7.84
C ALA A 233 26.70 -16.19 -7.48
N GLY A 234 27.63 -15.42 -8.06
CA GLY A 234 27.69 -13.96 -7.86
C GLY A 234 26.47 -13.23 -8.43
N GLN A 235 25.98 -13.66 -9.60
CA GLN A 235 24.76 -13.09 -10.20
C GLN A 235 23.51 -13.42 -9.38
N HIS A 236 23.46 -14.61 -8.76
CA HIS A 236 22.39 -14.95 -7.81
C HIS A 236 22.42 -14.06 -6.57
N GLU A 237 23.59 -13.73 -6.04
CA GLU A 237 23.72 -12.82 -4.91
C GLU A 237 23.32 -11.38 -5.27
N ALA A 238 23.78 -10.90 -6.43
CA ALA A 238 23.39 -9.58 -6.95
C ALA A 238 21.87 -9.49 -7.17
N ALA A 239 21.26 -10.52 -7.76
CA ALA A 239 19.81 -10.59 -7.92
C ALA A 239 19.08 -10.57 -6.56
N ARG A 240 19.61 -11.26 -5.54
CA ARG A 240 19.02 -11.23 -4.19
C ARG A 240 19.03 -9.82 -3.61
N LYS A 241 20.15 -9.10 -3.69
CA LYS A 241 20.27 -7.72 -3.16
C LYS A 241 19.28 -6.75 -3.82
N ILE A 242 19.02 -6.92 -5.12
CA ILE A 242 18.08 -6.06 -5.86
C ILE A 242 16.62 -6.38 -5.52
N VAL A 243 16.31 -7.67 -5.30
CA VAL A 243 14.93 -8.16 -5.20
C VAL A 243 14.47 -8.38 -3.75
N GLY A 244 15.40 -8.42 -2.80
CA GLY A 244 15.14 -8.45 -1.37
C GLY A 244 16.30 -7.86 -0.60
N SER A 245 16.17 -6.57 -0.35
CA SER A 245 16.85 -5.83 0.70
C SER A 245 15.88 -5.59 1.86
#